data_AF-H3C033-F1
#
_entry.id   AF-H3C033-F1
#
_cell.length_a   1.000
_cell.length_b   1.000
_cell.length_c   1.000
_cell.angle_alpha   90.00
_cell.angle_beta   90.00
_cell.angle_gamma   90.00
#
_symmetry.space_group_name_H-M   'P 1'
#
loop_
_entity.id
_entity.type
_entity.pdbx_description
1 polymer ?
#
loop_
_entity_poly.entity_id
_entity_poly.type
_entity_poly.pdbx_seq_one_letter_code
_entity_poly.pdbx_strand_id
1 'polypeptide(L)'
;LFGEVNQLGGVFVNGRPLPNAIRLRIVELAQLGIRPCDISRQLRVSHGCVSKILARYNETGSILPGAIGGSKPRVTTPTVVKHIRTYKQRDPGIFAWEIRDRLLADGVCDKFNLPSVSSISRILRNKIGNLSQQGQYESGKQAPHPPPQPALPYNHLYSYPTSKVPNPPGMPTLPGHMAMHRIWPSSHSVTDILGINIQLDQ
;
A
#
# COMPACT_ATOMS: atom_id res chain seq x y z
N LEU A 1 -9.06 -8.60 18.18
CA LEU A 1 -9.68 -7.28 17.93
C LEU A 1 -11.03 -7.27 18.63
N PHE A 2 -11.07 -6.82 19.88
CA PHE A 2 -12.33 -6.72 20.61
C PHE A 2 -13.07 -5.47 20.12
N GLY A 3 -14.31 -5.64 19.64
CA GLY A 3 -15.19 -4.52 19.33
C GLY A 3 -15.74 -3.93 20.63
N GLU A 4 -15.95 -2.61 20.64
CA GLU A 4 -16.62 -1.91 21.73
C GLU A 4 -18.13 -2.05 21.59
N VAL A 5 -18.85 -1.96 22.71
CA VAL A 5 -20.31 -2.03 22.74
C VAL A 5 -20.86 -0.64 23.00
N ASN A 6 -21.76 -0.17 22.14
CA ASN A 6 -22.42 1.12 22.32
C ASN A 6 -23.56 1.05 23.36
N GLN A 7 -24.18 2.18 23.68
CA GLN A 7 -25.30 2.27 24.64
C GLN A 7 -26.55 1.46 24.23
N LEU A 8 -26.67 1.08 22.96
CA LEU A 8 -27.75 0.27 22.41
C LEU A 8 -27.41 -1.23 22.39
N GLY A 9 -26.24 -1.63 22.91
CA GLY A 9 -25.79 -3.02 22.93
C GLY A 9 -25.27 -3.52 21.58
N GLY A 10 -24.93 -2.64 20.65
CA GLY A 10 -24.36 -2.98 19.34
C GLY A 10 -22.83 -2.89 19.32
N VAL A 11 -22.19 -3.83 18.63
CA VAL A 11 -20.73 -3.93 18.54
C VAL A 11 -20.19 -3.04 17.42
N PHE A 12 -19.15 -2.26 17.71
CA PHE A 12 -18.47 -1.41 16.73
C PHE A 12 -16.96 -1.38 16.97
N VAL A 13 -16.21 -0.85 15.99
CA VAL A 13 -14.75 -0.67 16.11
C VAL A 13 -14.42 0.79 15.86
N ASN A 14 -13.81 1.46 16.84
CA ASN A 14 -13.42 2.86 16.71
C ASN A 14 -12.50 3.08 15.50
N GLY A 15 -12.77 4.15 14.74
CA GLY A 15 -12.02 4.50 13.53
C GLY A 15 -12.30 3.62 12.30
N ARG A 16 -13.14 2.59 12.40
CA ARG A 16 -13.54 1.76 11.25
C ARG A 16 -14.98 2.05 10.80
N PRO A 17 -15.26 2.03 9.49
CA PRO A 17 -16.61 2.18 9.01
C PRO A 17 -17.49 1.00 9.46
N LEU A 18 -18.78 1.27 9.65
CA LEU A 18 -19.78 0.24 9.95
C LEU A 18 -19.77 -0.85 8.87
N PRO A 19 -19.90 -2.15 9.20
CA PRO A 19 -19.90 -3.22 8.21
C PRO A 19 -20.94 -2.99 7.10
N ASN A 20 -20.58 -3.29 5.86
CA ASN A 20 -21.44 -3.05 4.69
C ASN A 20 -22.81 -3.72 4.80
N ALA A 21 -22.88 -4.93 5.37
CA ALA A 21 -24.15 -5.63 5.61
C ALA A 21 -25.13 -4.80 6.46
N ILE A 22 -24.64 -4.13 7.51
CA ILE A 22 -25.48 -3.28 8.35
C ILE A 22 -25.85 -1.99 7.63
N ARG A 23 -24.93 -1.41 6.85
CA ARG A 23 -25.19 -0.21 6.04
C ARG A 23 -26.28 -0.45 5.00
N LEU A 24 -26.26 -1.61 4.33
CA LEU A 24 -27.32 -2.06 3.43
C LEU A 24 -28.65 -2.22 4.18
N ARG A 25 -28.63 -2.91 5.32
CA ARG A 25 -29.84 -3.13 6.11
C ARG A 25 -30.50 -1.83 6.59
N ILE A 26 -29.73 -0.80 6.92
CA ILE A 26 -30.25 0.53 7.26
C ILE A 26 -31.06 1.12 6.09
N VAL A 27 -30.53 1.03 4.87
CA VAL A 27 -31.20 1.57 3.67
C VAL A 27 -32.44 0.76 3.33
N GLU A 28 -32.36 -0.57 3.38
CA GLU A 28 -33.52 -1.45 3.13
C GLU A 28 -34.69 -1.13 4.08
N LEU A 29 -34.42 -1.03 5.38
CA LEU A 29 -35.47 -0.75 6.37
C LEU A 29 -36.08 0.64 6.15
N ALA A 30 -35.27 1.63 5.76
CA ALA A 30 -35.79 2.97 5.45
C ALA A 30 -36.65 2.97 4.17
N GLN A 31 -36.28 2.19 3.15
CA GLN A 31 -37.09 2.02 1.93
C GLN A 31 -38.43 1.31 2.21
N LEU A 32 -38.47 0.44 3.22
CA LEU A 32 -39.71 -0.16 3.73
C LEU A 32 -40.57 0.82 4.57
N GLY A 33 -40.15 2.09 4.70
CA GLY A 33 -40.88 3.12 5.44
C GLY A 33 -40.67 3.07 6.96
N ILE A 34 -39.72 2.28 7.45
CA ILE A 34 -39.43 2.20 8.89
C ILE A 34 -38.73 3.49 9.34
N ARG A 35 -39.14 4.02 10.49
CA ARG A 35 -38.60 5.26 11.02
C ARG A 35 -37.12 5.09 11.42
N PRO A 36 -36.25 6.09 11.19
CA PRO A 36 -34.83 6.00 11.55
C PRO A 36 -34.55 5.68 13.03
N CYS A 37 -35.43 6.09 13.93
CA CYS A 37 -35.34 5.78 15.35
C CYS A 37 -35.57 4.29 15.65
N ASP A 38 -36.47 3.63 14.92
CA ASP A 38 -36.74 2.20 15.05
C ASP A 38 -35.62 1.37 14.42
N ILE A 39 -35.09 1.81 13.28
CA ILE A 39 -33.90 1.22 12.64
C ILE A 39 -32.70 1.24 13.61
N SER A 40 -32.48 2.38 14.28
CA SER A 40 -31.40 2.55 15.26
C SER A 40 -31.50 1.53 16.41
N ARG A 41 -32.70 1.34 16.96
CA ARG A 41 -32.95 0.36 18.03
C ARG A 41 -32.80 -1.08 17.53
N GLN A 42 -33.39 -1.41 16.38
CA GLN A 42 -33.39 -2.76 15.82
C GLN A 42 -31.98 -3.24 15.46
N LEU A 43 -31.19 -2.38 14.82
CA LEU A 43 -29.82 -2.71 14.41
C LEU A 43 -28.78 -2.41 15.50
N ARG A 44 -29.22 -1.84 16.63
CA ARG A 44 -28.35 -1.40 17.74
C ARG A 44 -27.23 -0.47 17.26
N VAL A 45 -27.54 0.42 16.33
CA VAL A 45 -26.61 1.42 15.76
C VAL A 45 -27.05 2.80 16.23
N SER A 46 -26.10 3.69 16.54
CA SER A 46 -26.45 5.04 17.00
C SER A 46 -27.28 5.81 15.96
N HIS A 47 -28.25 6.59 16.44
CA HIS A 47 -29.15 7.37 15.59
C HIS A 47 -28.39 8.30 14.62
N GLY A 48 -27.30 8.94 15.10
CA GLY A 48 -26.46 9.78 14.26
C GLY A 48 -25.75 9.03 13.13
N CYS A 49 -25.38 7.76 13.33
CA CYS A 49 -24.81 6.92 12.28
C CYS A 49 -25.86 6.54 11.23
N VAL A 50 -27.06 6.14 11.67
CA VAL A 50 -28.21 5.85 10.78
C VAL A 50 -28.54 7.07 9.91
N SER A 51 -28.70 8.24 10.53
CA SER A 51 -28.98 9.50 9.81
C SER A 51 -27.90 9.83 8.78
N LYS A 52 -26.62 9.72 9.14
CA LYS A 52 -25.49 9.99 8.23
C LYS A 52 -25.43 9.03 7.04
N ILE A 53 -25.83 7.77 7.23
CA ILE A 53 -25.89 6.78 6.14
C ILE A 53 -27.04 7.10 5.19
N LEU A 54 -28.23 7.38 5.72
CA LEU A 54 -29.41 7.72 4.92
C LEU A 54 -29.21 9.03 4.14
N ALA A 55 -28.63 10.06 4.77
CA ALA A 55 -28.32 11.32 4.10
C ALA A 55 -27.40 11.10 2.89
N ARG A 56 -26.29 10.37 3.07
CA ARG A 56 -25.37 10.03 1.96
C ARG A 56 -26.07 9.22 0.87
N TYR A 57 -26.92 8.26 1.26
CA TYR A 57 -27.65 7.44 0.31
C TYR A 57 -28.62 8.29 -0.53
N ASN A 58 -29.31 9.25 0.08
CA ASN A 58 -30.19 10.16 -0.64
C ASN A 58 -29.43 11.13 -1.57
N GLU A 59 -28.21 11.52 -1.21
CA GLU A 59 -27.37 12.41 -2.03
C GLU A 59 -26.68 11.69 -3.20
N THR A 60 -26.21 10.45 -3.01
CA THR A 60 -25.29 9.77 -3.94
C THR A 60 -25.76 8.41 -4.41
N GLY A 61 -26.76 7.81 -3.77
CA GLY A 61 -27.15 6.41 -3.94
C GLY A 61 -26.15 5.39 -3.38
N SER A 62 -25.03 5.82 -2.79
CA SER A 62 -23.96 4.92 -2.37
C SER A 62 -24.06 4.52 -0.90
N ILE A 63 -24.04 3.21 -0.66
CA ILE A 63 -23.88 2.64 0.68
C ILE A 63 -22.43 2.53 1.09
N LEU A 64 -21.45 2.81 0.24
CA LEU A 64 -20.04 2.66 0.59
C LEU A 64 -19.60 3.74 1.59
N PRO A 65 -18.74 3.42 2.57
CA PRO A 65 -18.09 4.47 3.36
C PRO A 65 -17.25 5.34 2.42
N GLY A 66 -17.25 6.66 2.66
CA GLY A 66 -16.32 7.54 1.95
C GLY A 66 -14.88 7.11 2.20
N ALA A 67 -13.97 7.45 1.28
CA ALA A 67 -12.54 7.15 1.45
C ALA A 67 -12.05 7.71 2.79
N ILE A 68 -11.71 6.82 3.73
CA ILE A 68 -11.12 7.18 5.03
C ILE A 68 -9.62 7.14 4.84
N GLY A 69 -8.98 8.31 4.96
CA GLY A 69 -7.54 8.42 4.86
C GLY A 69 -7.08 8.87 3.48
N GLY A 70 -6.17 9.84 3.53
CA GLY A 70 -5.58 10.48 2.38
C GLY A 70 -5.09 11.85 2.81
N SER A 71 -3.79 12.11 2.72
CA SER A 71 -3.34 13.49 2.72
C SER A 71 -3.82 14.11 1.41
N LYS A 72 -4.44 15.29 1.48
CA LYS A 72 -4.48 16.17 0.30
C LYS A 72 -3.03 16.27 -0.18
N PRO A 73 -2.73 16.07 -1.47
CA PRO A 73 -1.36 16.16 -1.96
C PRO A 73 -0.81 17.52 -1.54
N ARG A 74 0.13 17.51 -0.57
CA ARG A 74 0.82 18.72 -0.15
C ARG A 74 1.72 19.11 -1.31
N VAL A 75 1.46 20.29 -1.89
CA VAL A 75 2.30 20.95 -2.87
C VAL A 75 2.60 20.08 -4.11
N THR A 76 1.56 19.74 -4.86
CA THR A 76 1.73 19.52 -6.29
C THR A 76 0.51 20.08 -6.99
N THR A 77 0.60 21.34 -7.40
CA THR A 77 -0.47 22.01 -8.15
C THR A 77 -0.79 21.17 -9.39
N PRO A 78 -2.06 20.86 -9.70
CA PRO A 78 -2.45 20.07 -10.87
C PRO A 78 -1.84 20.60 -12.18
N THR A 79 -1.63 21.91 -12.26
CA THR A 79 -0.95 22.61 -13.36
C THR A 79 0.48 22.11 -13.58
N VAL A 80 1.27 21.92 -12.52
CA VAL A 80 2.66 21.44 -12.60
C VAL A 80 2.70 20.00 -13.11
N VAL A 81 1.79 19.15 -12.61
CA VAL A 81 1.65 17.76 -13.07
C VAL A 81 1.35 17.70 -14.57
N LYS A 82 0.48 18.60 -15.06
CA LYS A 82 0.13 18.68 -16.48
C LYS A 82 1.36 19.03 -17.33
N HIS A 83 2.13 20.06 -16.95
CA HIS A 83 3.34 20.46 -17.67
C HIS A 83 4.42 19.37 -17.68
N ILE A 84 4.67 18.72 -16.53
CA ILE A 84 5.60 17.58 -16.45
C ILE A 84 5.25 16.49 -17.48
N ARG A 85 3.95 16.18 -17.63
CA ARG A 85 3.48 15.20 -18.62
C ARG A 85 3.65 15.69 -20.05
N THR A 86 3.36 16.96 -20.32
CA THR A 86 3.52 17.56 -21.65
C THR A 86 4.98 17.52 -22.11
N TYR A 87 5.94 17.85 -21.24
CA TYR A 87 7.36 17.77 -21.60
C TYR A 87 7.80 16.34 -21.91
N LYS A 88 7.38 15.35 -21.09
CA LYS A 88 7.71 13.94 -21.32
C LYS A 88 7.01 13.35 -22.56
N GLN A 89 5.84 13.88 -22.93
CA GLN A 89 5.13 13.45 -24.14
C GLN A 89 5.78 14.02 -25.40
N ARG A 90 6.25 15.28 -25.35
CA ARG A 90 6.98 15.92 -26.45
C ARG A 90 8.36 15.29 -26.67
N ASP A 91 9.01 14.91 -25.58
CA ASP A 91 10.33 14.30 -25.59
C ASP A 91 10.38 13.14 -24.58
N PRO A 92 10.24 11.88 -25.02
CA PRO A 92 10.29 10.74 -24.12
C PRO A 92 11.71 10.48 -23.57
N GLY A 93 12.75 11.06 -24.16
CA GLY A 93 14.13 10.97 -23.69
C GLY A 93 14.43 11.88 -22.50
N ILE A 94 13.64 12.95 -22.33
CA ILE A 94 13.91 13.98 -21.32
C ILE A 94 14.01 13.42 -19.89
N PHE A 95 15.08 13.78 -19.20
CA PHE A 95 15.35 13.39 -17.82
C PHE A 95 14.57 14.26 -16.82
N ALA A 96 14.39 13.73 -15.61
CA ALA A 96 13.61 14.42 -14.58
C ALA A 96 14.24 15.76 -14.13
N TRP A 97 15.57 15.88 -14.20
CA TRP A 97 16.26 17.15 -13.92
C TRP A 97 16.03 18.18 -15.03
N GLU A 98 16.02 17.76 -16.30
CA GLU A 98 15.72 18.65 -17.44
C GLU A 98 14.28 19.16 -17.38
N ILE A 99 13.34 18.31 -16.99
CA ILE A 99 11.95 18.72 -16.74
C ILE A 99 11.89 19.76 -15.63
N ARG A 100 12.68 19.60 -14.56
CA ARG A 100 12.74 20.56 -13.45
C ARG A 100 13.22 21.93 -13.95
N ASP A 101 14.27 21.94 -14.76
CA ASP A 101 14.86 23.20 -15.24
C ASP A 101 13.93 23.90 -16.25
N ARG A 102 13.20 23.14 -17.10
CA ARG A 102 12.15 23.68 -17.97
C ARG A 102 10.97 24.26 -17.20
N LEU A 103 10.55 23.62 -16.10
CA LEU A 103 9.49 24.17 -15.24
C LEU A 103 9.84 25.53 -14.65
N LEU A 104 11.13 25.77 -14.35
CA LEU A 104 11.64 27.06 -13.89
C LEU A 104 11.75 28.06 -15.06
N ALA A 105 12.24 27.62 -16.21
CA ALA A 105 12.40 28.46 -17.40
C ALA A 105 11.06 28.97 -17.97
N ASP A 106 10.04 28.12 -17.98
CA ASP A 106 8.69 28.44 -18.48
C ASP A 106 7.84 29.21 -17.43
N GLY A 107 8.40 29.49 -16.24
CA GLY A 107 7.71 30.21 -15.16
C GLY A 107 6.53 29.44 -14.55
N VAL A 108 6.45 28.13 -14.79
CA VAL A 108 5.41 27.25 -14.22
C VAL A 108 5.65 27.04 -12.72
N CYS A 109 6.91 27.04 -12.32
CA CYS A 109 7.34 26.90 -10.94
C CYS A 109 8.40 27.95 -10.56
N ASP A 110 8.36 28.41 -9.31
CA ASP A 110 9.39 29.21 -8.63
C ASP A 110 10.28 28.32 -7.77
N LYS A 111 11.42 28.86 -7.31
CA LYS A 111 12.38 28.15 -6.43
C LYS A 111 11.75 27.52 -5.19
N PHE A 112 10.64 28.06 -4.69
CA PHE A 112 9.95 27.58 -3.49
C PHE A 112 8.85 26.54 -3.76
N ASN A 113 8.34 26.46 -4.99
CA ASN A 113 7.26 25.53 -5.37
C ASN A 113 7.74 24.44 -6.35
N LEU A 114 9.01 24.52 -6.77
CA LEU A 114 9.65 23.59 -7.69
C LEU A 114 9.73 22.18 -7.07
N PRO A 115 9.13 21.16 -7.71
CA PRO A 115 9.19 19.80 -7.19
C PRO A 115 10.61 19.25 -7.27
N SER A 116 10.96 18.39 -6.31
CA SER A 116 12.22 17.65 -6.36
C SER A 116 12.27 16.71 -7.58
N VAL A 117 13.49 16.35 -8.02
CA VAL A 117 13.71 15.38 -9.11
C VAL A 117 13.05 14.03 -8.79
N SER A 118 13.04 13.62 -7.52
CA SER A 118 12.36 12.40 -7.06
C SER A 118 10.84 12.51 -7.18
N SER A 119 10.27 13.67 -6.81
CA SER A 119 8.83 13.96 -6.97
C SER A 119 8.40 13.90 -8.44
N ILE A 120 9.18 14.52 -9.34
CA ILE A 120 8.94 14.46 -10.79
C ILE A 120 8.97 13.01 -11.29
N SER A 121 9.98 12.24 -10.87
CA SER A 121 10.11 10.84 -11.24
C SER A 121 8.92 10.00 -10.76
N ARG A 122 8.41 10.25 -9.54
CA ARG A 122 7.20 9.60 -9.02
C ARG A 122 5.97 9.96 -9.84
N ILE A 123 5.81 11.23 -10.22
CA ILE A 123 4.70 11.71 -11.06
C ILE A 123 4.72 11.03 -12.44
N LEU A 124 5.91 10.88 -13.04
CA LEU A 124 6.08 10.21 -14.32
C LEU A 124 5.72 8.72 -14.24
N ARG A 125 6.15 8.02 -13.16
CA ARG A 125 5.84 6.61 -12.95
C ARG A 125 4.36 6.34 -12.67
N ASN A 126 3.68 7.22 -11.93
CA ASN A 126 2.26 7.08 -11.58
C ASN A 126 1.29 7.10 -12.77
N LYS A 127 1.75 7.46 -13.99
CA LYS A 127 0.95 7.41 -15.22
C LYS A 127 0.94 6.03 -15.91
N ILE A 128 1.91 5.16 -15.59
CA ILE A 128 2.03 3.85 -16.26
C ILE A 128 1.00 2.84 -15.71
N GLY A 129 0.51 3.04 -14.48
CA GLY A 129 -0.49 2.17 -13.86
C GLY A 129 -1.96 2.55 -14.10
N ASN A 130 -2.26 3.69 -14.75
CA ASN A 130 -3.65 4.20 -14.87
C ASN A 130 -4.15 4.38 -16.31
N LEU A 131 -3.33 4.08 -17.33
CA LEU A 131 -3.78 4.09 -18.73
C LEU A 131 -4.20 2.71 -19.26
N SER A 132 -4.10 1.65 -18.45
CA SER A 132 -4.43 0.27 -18.84
C SER A 132 -5.75 -0.25 -18.24
N GLN A 133 -6.59 0.61 -17.66
CA GLN A 133 -7.86 0.17 -17.04
C GLN A 133 -9.11 0.90 -17.56
N GLN A 134 -9.06 1.39 -18.80
CA GLN A 134 -10.24 1.96 -19.47
C GLN A 134 -10.43 1.28 -20.83
N GLY A 135 -10.98 0.06 -20.81
CA GLY A 135 -11.36 -0.67 -22.02
C GLY A 135 -11.34 -2.18 -21.86
N GLN A 136 -12.34 -2.75 -21.17
CA GLN A 136 -13.11 -3.92 -21.61
C GLN A 136 -14.02 -4.39 -20.47
N TYR A 137 -15.25 -3.89 -20.49
CA TYR A 137 -16.40 -4.65 -20.02
C TYR A 137 -16.94 -5.39 -21.26
N GLU A 138 -16.89 -6.71 -21.27
CA GLU A 138 -17.77 -7.55 -22.08
C GLU A 138 -17.73 -8.98 -21.53
N SER A 139 -18.88 -9.59 -21.62
CA SER A 139 -19.38 -10.69 -20.82
C SER A 139 -18.92 -12.06 -21.33
N GLY A 140 -18.75 -13.00 -20.39
CA GLY A 140 -19.04 -14.43 -20.51
C GLY A 140 -18.59 -15.22 -21.75
N LYS A 141 -17.68 -16.18 -21.53
CA LYS A 141 -17.85 -17.58 -21.99
C LYS A 141 -16.87 -18.53 -21.28
N GLN A 142 -17.44 -19.57 -20.67
CA GLN A 142 -16.77 -20.74 -20.11
C GLN A 142 -16.08 -21.55 -21.21
N ALA A 143 -14.86 -22.02 -20.94
CA ALA A 143 -14.19 -23.11 -21.64
C ALA A 143 -13.13 -23.75 -20.72
N PRO A 144 -12.80 -25.05 -20.88
CA PRO A 144 -12.65 -25.99 -19.77
C PRO A 144 -11.22 -26.19 -19.23
N HIS A 145 -11.18 -26.61 -17.96
CA HIS A 145 -10.05 -27.19 -17.25
C HIS A 145 -9.34 -28.31 -18.04
N PRO A 146 -8.00 -28.34 -18.12
CA PRO A 146 -7.25 -29.57 -18.39
C PRO A 146 -7.07 -30.41 -17.10
N PRO A 147 -7.07 -31.76 -17.21
CA PRO A 147 -7.07 -32.69 -16.08
C PRO A 147 -5.71 -32.79 -15.34
N PRO A 148 -5.71 -33.26 -14.07
CA PRO A 148 -4.50 -33.41 -13.26
C PRO A 148 -3.63 -34.57 -13.73
N GLN A 149 -2.34 -34.30 -13.94
CA GLN A 149 -1.31 -35.30 -14.27
C GLN A 149 -0.84 -36.03 -13.00
N PRO A 150 -0.60 -37.36 -13.04
CA PRO A 150 -0.14 -38.15 -11.90
C PRO A 150 1.35 -37.95 -11.60
N ALA A 151 1.69 -37.95 -10.30
CA ALA A 151 3.05 -37.83 -9.78
C ALA A 151 3.91 -39.04 -10.13
N LEU A 152 5.11 -38.82 -10.67
CA LEU A 152 6.14 -39.86 -10.85
C LEU A 152 7.14 -39.84 -9.68
N PRO A 153 7.61 -41.02 -9.22
CA PRO A 153 8.50 -41.16 -8.08
C PRO A 153 9.95 -40.80 -8.46
N TYR A 154 10.56 -39.91 -7.69
CA TYR A 154 11.94 -39.48 -7.85
C TYR A 154 12.88 -40.54 -7.25
N ASN A 155 13.64 -41.22 -8.11
CA ASN A 155 14.59 -42.26 -7.74
C ASN A 155 15.80 -41.69 -6.99
N HIS A 156 16.06 -42.27 -5.81
CA HIS A 156 17.30 -42.16 -5.07
C HIS A 156 18.39 -42.98 -5.78
N LEU A 157 19.25 -42.32 -6.54
CA LEU A 157 20.50 -42.94 -6.97
C LEU A 157 21.56 -41.87 -7.20
N TYR A 158 22.29 -41.51 -6.14
CA TYR A 158 23.75 -41.35 -6.20
C TYR A 158 24.29 -41.35 -4.76
N SER A 159 24.71 -42.54 -4.35
CA SER A 159 25.53 -42.81 -3.18
C SER A 159 26.96 -42.39 -3.50
N TYR A 160 27.54 -41.47 -2.72
CA TYR A 160 28.97 -41.16 -2.79
C TYR A 160 29.70 -41.76 -1.59
N PRO A 161 30.82 -42.49 -1.82
CA PRO A 161 31.50 -43.27 -0.80
C PRO A 161 32.31 -42.41 0.18
N THR A 162 32.20 -42.82 1.45
CA THR A 162 33.04 -42.41 2.58
C THR A 162 34.53 -42.55 2.27
N SER A 163 35.24 -41.42 2.27
CA SER A 163 36.71 -41.38 2.28
C SER A 163 37.16 -40.77 3.60
N LYS A 164 37.95 -41.57 4.30
CA LYS A 164 38.45 -41.39 5.65
C LYS A 164 39.70 -40.52 5.57
N VAL A 165 39.74 -39.43 6.32
CA VAL A 165 40.97 -38.67 6.58
C VAL A 165 41.10 -38.45 8.09
N PRO A 166 42.23 -38.84 8.72
CA PRO A 166 42.43 -38.71 10.16
C PRO A 166 42.97 -37.31 10.51
N ASN A 167 42.55 -36.74 11.64
CA ASN A 167 43.28 -35.67 12.31
C ASN A 167 43.01 -35.69 13.84
N PRO A 168 43.88 -35.08 14.66
CA PRO A 168 44.47 -35.62 15.88
C PRO A 168 43.65 -35.36 17.17
N PRO A 169 44.05 -35.93 18.35
CA PRO A 169 43.17 -36.07 19.50
C PRO A 169 43.14 -34.80 20.37
N GLY A 170 41.95 -34.43 20.87
CA GLY A 170 41.84 -33.48 21.99
C GLY A 170 40.50 -32.78 22.17
N MET A 171 39.65 -33.35 23.03
CA MET A 171 38.69 -32.64 23.93
C MET A 171 37.35 -32.08 23.39
N PRO A 172 36.33 -31.83 24.25
CA PRO A 172 35.04 -32.53 24.16
C PRO A 172 33.80 -31.67 23.81
N THR A 173 32.70 -32.41 23.65
CA THR A 173 31.32 -32.11 23.19
C THR A 173 30.58 -30.91 23.80
N LEU A 174 29.77 -30.20 23.00
CA LEU A 174 28.48 -29.57 23.38
C LEU A 174 27.54 -29.44 22.14
N PRO A 175 26.19 -29.57 22.29
CA PRO A 175 25.24 -29.60 21.18
C PRO A 175 24.60 -28.23 20.91
N GLY A 176 24.37 -27.86 19.66
CA GLY A 176 23.70 -26.58 19.39
C GLY A 176 23.49 -26.25 17.91
N HIS A 177 22.30 -26.56 17.44
CA HIS A 177 21.70 -26.20 16.16
C HIS A 177 21.92 -24.71 15.79
N MET A 178 22.69 -24.41 14.74
CA MET A 178 22.71 -23.06 14.14
C MET A 178 22.03 -23.08 12.78
N ALA A 179 20.78 -22.63 12.78
CA ALA A 179 20.06 -22.17 11.61
C ALA A 179 20.83 -21.01 10.96
N MET A 180 21.27 -21.18 9.71
CA MET A 180 21.82 -20.09 8.91
C MET A 180 20.68 -19.14 8.51
N HIS A 181 20.41 -18.17 9.37
CA HIS A 181 19.71 -16.95 8.98
C HIS A 181 20.60 -16.19 7.98
N ARG A 182 20.11 -16.04 6.74
CA ARG A 182 20.70 -15.13 5.75
C ARG A 182 20.52 -13.70 6.23
N ILE A 183 21.55 -13.16 6.88
CA ILE A 183 21.61 -11.77 7.33
C ILE A 183 22.02 -10.93 6.12
N TRP A 184 21.08 -10.13 5.64
CA TRP A 184 21.34 -8.95 4.81
C TRP A 184 22.39 -8.08 5.53
N PRO A 185 23.47 -7.63 4.87
CA PRO A 185 24.43 -6.74 5.51
C PRO A 185 23.75 -5.39 5.82
N SER A 186 23.69 -5.11 7.11
CA SER A 186 23.22 -3.86 7.70
C SER A 186 24.12 -2.70 7.31
N SER A 187 23.50 -1.54 7.10
CA SER A 187 24.10 -0.24 6.88
C SER A 187 25.27 0.03 7.82
N HIS A 188 26.43 0.34 7.26
CA HIS A 188 27.56 0.88 8.02
C HIS A 188 27.09 2.15 8.75
N SER A 189 27.17 2.15 10.08
CA SER A 189 27.16 3.36 10.88
C SER A 189 28.40 4.16 10.50
N VAL A 190 28.25 5.26 9.75
CA VAL A 190 29.30 6.27 9.64
C VAL A 190 29.23 7.12 10.91
N THR A 191 29.77 6.56 11.99
CA THR A 191 30.32 7.35 13.09
C THR A 191 31.81 7.49 12.80
N ASP A 192 32.34 8.70 12.98
CA ASP A 192 33.74 9.13 12.80
C ASP A 192 34.14 9.77 11.46
N ILE A 193 33.51 10.89 11.10
CA ILE A 193 34.25 12.01 10.49
C ILE A 193 33.81 13.33 11.14
N LEU A 194 34.07 13.47 12.44
CA LEU A 194 34.30 14.77 13.10
C LEU A 194 35.20 14.53 14.31
N GLY A 195 36.50 14.82 14.16
CA GLY A 195 37.37 15.11 15.31
C GLY A 195 38.61 14.24 15.45
N ILE A 196 39.71 14.68 14.83
CA ILE A 196 41.02 14.62 15.49
C ILE A 196 41.59 16.03 15.49
N ASN A 197 41.72 16.58 16.70
CA ASN A 197 42.48 17.78 17.01
C ASN A 197 43.95 17.57 16.65
N ILE A 198 44.58 18.55 15.98
CA ILE A 198 45.97 18.90 16.29
C ILE A 198 46.04 20.42 16.48
N GLN A 199 46.33 20.71 17.74
CA GLN A 199 46.58 21.96 18.43
C GLN A 199 48.02 22.43 18.13
N LEU A 200 48.20 23.75 17.99
CA LEU A 200 49.41 24.57 18.22
C LEU A 200 50.72 24.23 17.48
N ASP A 201 51.24 25.19 16.72
CA ASP A 201 52.56 25.78 17.02
C ASP A 201 52.63 27.23 16.53
N GLN A 202 53.49 27.98 17.23
CA GLN A 202 53.75 29.42 17.21
C GLN A 202 54.40 29.92 15.92
#